data_AF-A0A7C3M7Z5-F1
#
_entry.id   AF-A0A7C3M7Z5-F1
#
_cell.length_a   1.000
_cell.length_b   1.000
_cell.length_c   1.000
_cell.angle_alpha   90.00
_cell.angle_beta   90.00
_cell.angle_gamma   90.00
#
_symmetry.space_group_name_H-M   'P 1'
#
loop_
_entity.id
_entity.type
_entity.pdbx_description
1 polymer ?
#
loop_
_entity_poly.entity_id
_entity_poly.type
_entity_poly.pdbx_seq_one_letter_code
_entity_poly.pdbx_strand_id
1 'polypeptide(L)'
;MEWKLHLSVWLQKEIVGIALWQILTAVVFIIIGFSFKKISDHIFEKHLIPFLKKTRTDIDHLFFEALSKPLGFIILLAGIAGAFAVLPLPEKPNINGFVFVCLKIIAAIIVIWFLFRIIDISLKYIARIANRTESKLDEQMLPFISKAVKIVIFLMLALWILQLSGYNISSLLAGLGIGGLAVA
;
A
#
# COMPACT_ATOMS: atom_id res chain seq x y z
N MET A 1 -25.59 16.09 17.94
CA MET A 1 -24.40 16.13 18.82
C MET A 1 -24.83 15.69 20.23
N GLU A 2 -25.44 14.51 20.37
CA GLU A 2 -26.22 14.15 21.59
C GLU A 2 -25.76 12.85 22.28
N TRP A 3 -24.79 12.13 21.72
CA TRP A 3 -24.30 10.86 22.28
C TRP A 3 -23.35 11.00 23.48
N LYS A 4 -22.99 12.24 23.87
CA LYS A 4 -22.08 12.50 25.01
C LYS A 4 -22.74 12.26 26.39
N LEU A 5 -24.07 12.11 26.44
CA LEU A 5 -24.85 12.16 27.69
C LEU A 5 -24.95 10.83 28.48
N HIS A 6 -24.50 9.69 27.95
CA HIS A 6 -24.61 8.39 28.62
C HIS A 6 -23.28 7.71 28.99
N LEU A 7 -22.14 8.38 28.79
CA LEU A 7 -20.84 7.82 29.20
C LEU A 7 -20.65 8.01 30.72
N SER A 8 -20.45 6.89 31.44
CA SER A 8 -20.19 6.88 32.89
C SER A 8 -19.07 7.84 33.27
N VAL A 9 -19.21 8.54 34.39
CA VAL A 9 -18.31 9.62 34.88
C VAL A 9 -16.81 9.22 34.89
N TRP A 10 -16.50 7.93 35.06
CA TRP A 10 -15.13 7.39 35.01
C TRP A 10 -14.50 7.38 33.60
N LEU A 11 -15.31 7.33 32.53
CA LEU A 11 -14.84 7.39 31.13
C LEU A 11 -14.50 8.81 30.66
N GLN A 12 -14.93 9.83 31.42
CA GLN A 12 -14.62 11.24 31.19
C GLN A 12 -13.36 11.70 31.94
N LYS A 13 -12.74 10.82 32.75
CA LYS A 13 -11.44 11.14 33.38
C LYS A 13 -10.38 11.32 32.30
N GLU A 14 -9.85 12.53 32.23
CA GLU A 14 -8.73 12.88 31.38
C GLU A 14 -7.45 12.36 32.02
N ILE A 15 -6.79 11.43 31.35
CA ILE A 15 -5.41 11.05 31.67
C ILE A 15 -4.58 11.70 30.56
N VAL A 16 -3.82 12.74 30.91
CA VAL A 16 -2.96 13.48 29.96
C VAL A 16 -3.76 14.25 28.89
N GLY A 17 -4.92 14.82 29.24
CA GLY A 17 -5.75 15.62 28.31
C GLY A 17 -6.43 14.81 27.19
N ILE A 18 -6.38 13.47 27.26
CA ILE A 18 -7.03 12.54 26.33
C ILE A 18 -8.06 11.75 27.14
N ALA A 19 -9.30 11.67 26.64
CA ALA A 19 -10.36 10.96 27.33
C ALA A 19 -10.18 9.44 27.18
N LEU A 20 -10.41 8.68 28.26
CA LEU A 20 -10.27 7.21 28.28
C LEU A 20 -11.04 6.49 27.16
N TRP A 21 -12.22 7.00 26.79
CA TRP A 21 -13.01 6.44 25.70
C TRP A 21 -12.31 6.54 24.33
N GLN A 22 -11.44 7.52 24.13
CA GLN A 22 -10.69 7.74 22.88
C GLN A 22 -9.56 6.73 22.74
N ILE A 23 -8.90 6.40 23.86
CA ILE A 23 -7.89 5.34 23.89
C ILE A 23 -8.57 3.99 23.62
N LEU A 24 -9.73 3.74 24.23
CA LEU A 24 -10.51 2.53 23.98
C LEU A 24 -10.95 2.42 22.52
N THR A 25 -11.42 3.49 21.88
CA THR A 25 -11.78 3.46 20.45
C THR A 25 -10.55 3.26 19.55
N ALA A 26 -9.39 3.87 19.86
CA ALA A 26 -8.13 3.60 19.14
C ALA A 26 -7.79 2.11 19.13
N VAL A 27 -7.81 1.50 20.31
CA VAL A 27 -7.48 0.09 20.50
C VAL A 27 -8.47 -0.80 19.75
N VAL A 28 -9.76 -0.47 19.81
CA VAL A 28 -10.80 -1.18 19.05
C VAL A 28 -10.55 -1.09 17.54
N PHE A 29 -10.25 0.09 16.99
CA PHE A 29 -9.94 0.24 15.57
C PHE A 29 -8.69 -0.53 15.14
N ILE A 30 -7.64 -0.56 15.96
CA ILE A 30 -6.43 -1.35 15.70
C ILE A 30 -6.74 -2.85 15.72
N ILE A 31 -7.52 -3.31 16.71
CA ILE A 31 -7.96 -4.71 16.80
C ILE A 31 -8.81 -5.09 15.59
N ILE A 32 -9.72 -4.21 15.16
CA ILE A 32 -10.54 -4.41 13.95
C ILE A 32 -9.63 -4.48 12.71
N GLY A 33 -8.70 -3.54 12.53
CA GLY A 33 -7.78 -3.55 11.41
C GLY A 33 -6.91 -4.82 11.35
N PHE A 34 -6.40 -5.26 12.50
CA PHE A 34 -5.64 -6.50 12.61
C PHE A 34 -6.51 -7.74 12.33
N SER A 35 -7.75 -7.75 12.84
CA SER A 35 -8.71 -8.82 12.61
C SER A 35 -9.08 -8.91 11.13
N PHE A 36 -9.39 -7.79 10.49
CA PHE A 36 -9.67 -7.71 9.05
C PHE A 36 -8.48 -8.14 8.20
N LYS A 37 -7.26 -7.73 8.55
CA LYS A 37 -6.05 -8.23 7.90
C LYS A 37 -5.98 -9.76 8.01
N LYS A 38 -6.09 -10.30 9.23
CA LYS A 38 -6.01 -11.75 9.47
C LYS A 38 -7.09 -12.52 8.70
N ILE A 39 -8.31 -11.98 8.63
CA ILE A 39 -9.42 -12.54 7.85
C ILE A 39 -9.11 -12.47 6.35
N SER A 40 -8.65 -11.33 5.84
CA SER A 40 -8.27 -11.16 4.44
C SER A 40 -7.19 -12.16 4.06
N ASP A 41 -6.06 -12.18 4.78
CA ASP A 41 -4.96 -13.11 4.54
C ASP A 41 -5.47 -14.57 4.57
N HIS A 42 -6.34 -14.91 5.54
CA HIS A 42 -6.92 -16.25 5.63
C HIS A 42 -7.83 -16.62 4.46
N ILE A 43 -8.70 -15.70 4.00
CA ILE A 43 -9.58 -15.92 2.86
C ILE A 43 -8.74 -16.09 1.59
N PHE A 44 -7.75 -15.23 1.38
CA PHE A 44 -6.86 -15.31 0.23
C PHE A 44 -6.06 -16.62 0.24
N GLU A 45 -5.41 -16.98 1.35
CA GLU A 45 -4.54 -18.15 1.43
C GLU A 45 -5.29 -19.49 1.47
N LYS A 46 -6.43 -19.58 2.16
CA LYS A 46 -7.17 -20.85 2.30
C LYS A 46 -8.26 -21.06 1.25
N HIS A 47 -8.87 -20.00 0.72
CA HIS A 47 -10.03 -20.14 -0.17
C HIS A 47 -9.68 -19.74 -1.60
N LEU A 48 -9.19 -18.51 -1.82
CA LEU A 48 -8.95 -18.00 -3.18
C LEU A 48 -7.77 -18.69 -3.86
N ILE A 49 -6.59 -18.76 -3.22
CA ILE A 49 -5.40 -19.33 -3.85
C ILE A 49 -5.59 -20.83 -4.19
N PRO A 50 -6.13 -21.70 -3.30
CA PRO A 50 -6.36 -23.10 -3.63
C PRO A 50 -7.43 -23.29 -4.70
N PHE A 51 -8.48 -22.45 -4.72
CA PHE A 51 -9.50 -22.47 -5.77
C PHE A 51 -8.91 -22.09 -7.13
N LEU A 52 -8.08 -21.04 -7.18
CA LEU A 52 -7.45 -20.58 -8.42
C LEU A 52 -6.37 -21.54 -8.93
N LYS A 53 -5.64 -22.24 -8.05
CA LYS A 53 -4.74 -23.34 -8.43
C LYS A 53 -5.48 -24.51 -9.07
N LYS A 54 -6.79 -24.66 -8.81
CA LYS A 54 -7.64 -25.69 -9.42
C LYS A 54 -8.16 -25.26 -10.80
N THR A 55 -8.12 -23.96 -11.11
CA THR A 55 -8.49 -23.39 -12.40
C THR A 55 -7.32 -23.53 -13.39
N ARG A 56 -7.61 -23.71 -14.69
CA ARG A 56 -6.64 -24.06 -15.75
C ARG A 56 -5.58 -22.98 -16.08
N THR A 57 -5.60 -21.79 -15.48
CA THR A 57 -4.68 -20.70 -15.82
C THR A 57 -3.50 -20.62 -14.84
N ASP A 58 -2.30 -20.98 -15.30
CA ASP A 58 -1.06 -21.00 -14.49
C ASP A 58 -0.58 -19.62 -14.00
N ILE A 59 -1.23 -18.51 -14.33
CA ILE A 59 -0.74 -17.15 -14.02
C ILE A 59 -1.65 -16.46 -13.02
N ASP A 60 -2.94 -16.76 -13.07
CA ASP A 60 -3.94 -16.14 -12.19
C ASP A 60 -3.56 -16.37 -10.73
N HIS A 61 -3.16 -17.59 -10.37
CA HIS A 61 -2.74 -17.89 -8.99
C HIS A 61 -1.53 -17.04 -8.52
N LEU A 62 -0.57 -16.76 -9.41
CA LEU A 62 0.60 -15.92 -9.08
C LEU A 62 0.18 -14.46 -8.86
N PHE A 63 -0.72 -13.94 -9.70
CA PHE A 63 -1.25 -12.59 -9.56
C PHE A 63 -2.03 -12.41 -8.25
N PHE A 64 -2.92 -13.35 -7.93
CA PHE A 64 -3.70 -13.31 -6.69
C PHE A 64 -2.83 -13.50 -5.45
N GLU A 65 -1.82 -14.37 -5.51
CA GLU A 65 -0.82 -14.48 -4.45
C GLU A 65 -0.05 -13.15 -4.29
N ALA A 66 0.29 -12.50 -5.40
CA ALA A 66 0.96 -11.21 -5.36
C ALA A 66 0.13 -10.09 -4.76
N LEU A 67 -1.16 -10.07 -5.03
CA LEU A 67 -2.13 -9.09 -4.56
C LEU A 67 -2.55 -9.31 -3.10
N SER A 68 -2.61 -10.56 -2.65
CA SER A 68 -3.08 -10.93 -1.30
C SER A 68 -2.34 -10.18 -0.19
N LYS A 69 -1.00 -10.21 -0.21
CA LYS A 69 -0.18 -9.60 0.86
C LYS A 69 -0.31 -8.07 0.88
N PRO A 70 -0.12 -7.32 -0.24
CA PRO A 70 -0.31 -5.88 -0.28
C PRO A 70 -1.71 -5.45 0.15
N LEU A 71 -2.76 -6.17 -0.26
CA LEU A 71 -4.13 -5.89 0.18
C LEU A 71 -4.28 -6.01 1.69
N GLY A 72 -3.76 -7.08 2.30
CA GLY A 72 -3.76 -7.24 3.75
C GLY A 72 -3.08 -6.08 4.48
N PHE A 73 -1.97 -5.56 3.94
CA PHE A 73 -1.29 -4.38 4.49
C PHE A 73 -2.08 -3.08 4.29
N ILE A 74 -2.75 -2.87 3.14
CA ILE A 74 -3.61 -1.70 2.92
C ILE A 74 -4.79 -1.71 3.88
N ILE A 75 -5.41 -2.87 4.10
CA ILE A 75 -6.52 -3.03 5.06
C ILE A 75 -6.06 -2.70 6.48
N LEU A 76 -4.89 -3.19 6.89
CA LEU A 76 -4.31 -2.84 8.18
C LEU A 76 -4.06 -1.33 8.29
N LEU A 77 -3.48 -0.74 7.24
CA LEU A 77 -3.19 0.70 7.20
C LEU A 77 -4.46 1.55 7.28
N ALA A 78 -5.54 1.12 6.63
CA ALA A 78 -6.85 1.76 6.72
C ALA A 78 -7.43 1.69 8.14
N GLY A 79 -7.28 0.56 8.83
CA GLY A 79 -7.65 0.43 10.25
C GLY A 79 -6.86 1.38 11.16
N ILE A 80 -5.55 1.49 10.93
CA ILE A 80 -4.69 2.44 11.65
C ILE A 80 -5.10 3.89 11.36
N ALA A 81 -5.35 4.24 10.09
CA ALA A 81 -5.81 5.56 9.70
C ALA A 81 -7.17 5.91 10.35
N GLY A 82 -8.09 4.95 10.40
CA GLY A 82 -9.38 5.09 11.09
C GLY A 82 -9.21 5.31 12.60
N ALA A 83 -8.27 4.60 13.24
CA ALA A 83 -7.96 4.83 14.65
C ALA A 83 -7.52 6.29 14.89
N PHE A 84 -6.55 6.78 14.10
CA PHE A 84 -6.05 8.16 14.24
C PHE A 84 -7.08 9.23 13.86
N ALA A 85 -8.03 8.94 12.97
CA ALA A 85 -9.11 9.87 12.65
C ALA A 85 -10.11 10.09 13.80
N VAL A 86 -10.24 9.12 14.71
CA VAL A 86 -11.16 9.19 15.86
C VAL A 86 -10.48 9.79 17.10
N LEU A 87 -9.15 9.77 17.16
CA LEU A 87 -8.40 10.37 18.26
C LEU A 87 -8.28 11.88 18.04
N PRO A 88 -8.70 12.72 19.01
CA PRO A 88 -8.36 14.13 18.96
C PRO A 88 -6.86 14.29 19.24
N LEU A 89 -6.07 14.27 18.18
CA LEU A 89 -4.65 14.59 18.26
C LEU A 89 -4.51 16.11 18.52
N PRO A 90 -3.54 16.52 19.37
CA PRO A 90 -3.27 17.94 19.57
C PRO A 90 -3.01 18.65 18.25
N GLU A 91 -3.66 19.81 18.02
CA GLU A 91 -3.44 20.60 16.80
C GLU A 91 -2.07 21.30 16.80
N LYS A 92 -1.44 21.43 17.98
CA LYS A 92 -0.12 22.05 18.16
C LYS A 92 0.77 21.17 19.05
N PRO A 93 1.93 20.72 18.54
CA PRO A 93 2.34 20.73 17.13
C PRO A 93 1.35 19.93 16.25
N ASN A 94 1.33 20.15 14.93
CA ASN A 94 0.42 19.48 13.98
C ASN A 94 0.75 17.98 13.81
N ILE A 95 0.56 17.22 14.88
CA ILE A 95 0.84 15.78 14.96
C ILE A 95 -0.08 15.03 13.98
N ASN A 96 -1.32 15.51 13.83
CA ASN A 96 -2.29 14.92 12.92
C ASN A 96 -1.78 14.94 11.46
N GLY A 97 -1.32 16.10 10.99
CA GLY A 97 -0.74 16.23 9.65
C GLY A 97 0.47 15.32 9.45
N PHE A 98 1.37 15.24 10.44
CA PHE A 98 2.54 14.37 10.38
C PHE A 98 2.16 12.88 10.27
N VAL A 99 1.22 12.41 11.10
CA VAL A 99 0.72 11.03 11.08
C VAL A 99 0.11 10.69 9.73
N PHE A 100 -0.75 11.55 9.17
CA PHE A 100 -1.35 11.31 7.86
C PHE A 100 -0.33 11.31 6.72
N VAL A 101 0.72 12.14 6.78
CA VAL A 101 1.82 12.09 5.82
C VAL A 101 2.57 10.76 5.94
N CYS A 102 2.89 10.30 7.14
CA CYS A 102 3.52 8.99 7.35
C CYS A 102 2.65 7.84 6.81
N LEU A 103 1.34 7.87 7.08
CA LEU A 103 0.41 6.86 6.55
C LEU A 103 0.38 6.85 5.02
N LYS A 104 0.37 8.03 4.37
CA LYS A 104 0.45 8.14 2.91
C LYS A 104 1.75 7.57 2.36
N ILE A 105 2.89 7.82 3.02
CA ILE A 105 4.19 7.26 2.63
C ILE A 105 4.18 5.73 2.74
N ILE A 106 3.67 5.19 3.84
CA ILE A 106 3.54 3.74 4.02
C ILE A 106 2.63 3.13 2.95
N ALA A 107 1.51 3.78 2.62
CA ALA A 107 0.62 3.35 1.53
C ALA A 107 1.38 3.30 0.20
N ALA A 108 2.15 4.35 -0.12
CA ALA A 108 2.94 4.40 -1.33
C ALA A 108 3.99 3.27 -1.38
N ILE A 109 4.66 2.97 -0.27
CA ILE A 109 5.61 1.84 -0.15
C ILE A 109 4.91 0.49 -0.42
N ILE A 110 3.67 0.31 0.05
CA ILE A 110 2.91 -0.91 -0.24
C ILE A 110 2.56 -1.01 -1.73
N VAL A 111 2.19 0.12 -2.35
CA VAL A 111 1.87 0.18 -3.79
C VAL A 111 3.09 -0.16 -4.65
N ILE A 112 4.27 0.41 -4.36
CA ILE A 112 5.49 0.08 -5.13
C ILE A 112 5.90 -1.37 -4.95
N TRP A 113 5.78 -1.91 -3.73
CA TRP A 113 6.04 -3.32 -3.47
C TRP A 113 5.11 -4.23 -4.27
N PHE A 114 3.83 -3.87 -4.38
CA PHE A 114 2.87 -4.57 -5.23
C PHE A 114 3.24 -4.50 -6.72
N LEU A 115 3.55 -3.30 -7.24
CA LEU A 115 3.93 -3.10 -8.64
C LEU A 115 5.19 -3.89 -9.01
N PHE A 116 6.20 -3.89 -8.14
CA PHE A 116 7.43 -4.66 -8.36
C PHE A 116 7.14 -6.16 -8.45
N ARG A 117 6.22 -6.65 -7.62
CA ARG A 117 5.80 -8.06 -7.67
C ARG A 117 5.01 -8.38 -8.95
N ILE A 118 4.16 -7.47 -9.43
CA ILE A 118 3.49 -7.64 -10.73
C ILE A 118 4.55 -7.76 -11.84
N ILE A 119 5.53 -6.86 -11.88
CA ILE A 119 6.60 -6.90 -12.88
C ILE A 119 7.32 -8.25 -12.84
N ASP A 120 7.65 -8.74 -11.65
CA ASP A 120 8.34 -10.03 -11.50
C ASP A 120 7.49 -11.21 -12.02
N ILE A 121 6.17 -11.17 -11.84
CA ILE A 121 5.26 -12.19 -12.40
C ILE A 121 5.16 -12.06 -13.91
N SER A 122 5.00 -10.84 -14.42
CA SER A 122 4.95 -10.57 -15.87
C SER A 122 6.20 -11.05 -16.57
N LEU A 123 7.38 -10.84 -15.99
CA LEU A 123 8.65 -11.32 -16.54
C LEU A 123 8.75 -12.83 -16.57
N LYS A 124 8.34 -13.51 -15.49
CA LYS A 124 8.26 -14.99 -15.46
C LYS A 124 7.34 -15.52 -16.54
N TYR A 125 6.23 -14.83 -16.79
CA TYR A 125 5.29 -15.21 -17.84
C TYR A 125 5.89 -15.02 -19.23
N ILE A 126 6.51 -13.86 -19.49
CA ILE A 126 7.19 -13.58 -20.75
C ILE A 126 8.31 -14.60 -21.01
N ALA A 127 9.14 -14.90 -20.01
CA ALA A 127 10.20 -15.92 -20.11
C ALA A 127 9.63 -17.31 -20.46
N ARG A 128 8.49 -17.69 -19.87
CA ARG A 128 7.84 -18.98 -20.17
C ARG A 128 7.31 -19.04 -21.60
N ILE A 129 6.76 -17.95 -22.13
CA ILE A 129 6.32 -17.88 -23.53
C ILE A 129 7.52 -17.89 -24.48
N ALA A 130 8.55 -17.10 -24.17
CA ALA A 130 9.77 -17.03 -24.97
C ALA A 130 10.45 -18.40 -25.08
N ASN A 131 10.49 -19.20 -24.01
CA ASN A 131 10.99 -20.58 -24.07
C ASN A 131 10.16 -21.53 -24.95
N ARG A 132 8.88 -21.21 -25.22
CA ARG A 132 7.99 -22.03 -26.06
C ARG A 132 7.90 -21.54 -27.51
N THR A 133 8.52 -20.43 -27.84
CA THR A 133 8.46 -19.78 -29.16
C THR A 133 9.88 -19.48 -29.64
N GLU A 134 10.10 -19.32 -30.95
CA GLU A 134 11.39 -18.82 -31.46
C GLU A 134 11.54 -17.30 -31.23
N SER A 135 11.27 -16.85 -30.01
CA SER A 135 11.29 -15.43 -29.66
C SER A 135 12.72 -14.92 -29.57
N LYS A 136 12.98 -13.79 -30.23
CA LYS A 136 14.27 -13.09 -30.21
C LYS A 136 14.54 -12.31 -28.91
N LEU A 137 13.60 -12.33 -27.96
CA LEU A 137 13.84 -11.81 -26.62
C LEU A 137 14.80 -12.76 -25.91
N ASP A 138 16.08 -12.43 -25.99
CA ASP A 138 17.12 -13.14 -25.26
C ASP A 138 16.79 -13.08 -23.75
N GLU A 139 16.79 -14.23 -23.07
CA GLU A 139 16.52 -14.30 -21.63
C GLU A 139 17.47 -13.39 -20.83
N GLN A 140 18.65 -13.12 -21.39
CA GLN A 140 19.62 -12.19 -20.83
C GLN A 140 19.14 -10.72 -20.81
N MET A 141 18.21 -10.31 -21.68
CA MET A 141 17.66 -8.95 -21.73
C MET A 141 16.56 -8.70 -20.69
N LEU A 142 15.82 -9.74 -20.30
CA LEU A 142 14.70 -9.63 -19.36
C LEU A 142 15.08 -8.98 -18.01
N PRO A 143 16.23 -9.30 -17.39
CA PRO A 143 16.70 -8.60 -16.19
C PRO A 143 16.96 -7.10 -16.39
N PHE A 144 17.45 -6.68 -17.56
CA PHE A 144 17.69 -5.28 -17.86
C PHE A 144 16.37 -4.51 -18.00
N ILE A 145 15.41 -5.08 -18.73
CA ILE A 145 14.06 -4.51 -18.88
C ILE A 145 13.39 -4.40 -17.50
N SER A 146 13.49 -5.45 -16.67
CA SER A 146 12.98 -5.45 -15.30
C SER A 146 13.51 -4.27 -14.50
N LYS A 147 14.83 -4.08 -14.48
CA LYS A 147 15.48 -3.00 -13.73
C LYS A 147 15.05 -1.63 -14.27
N ALA A 148 15.02 -1.45 -15.59
CA ALA A 148 14.60 -0.19 -16.20
C ALA A 148 13.16 0.18 -15.82
N VAL A 149 12.21 -0.75 -15.96
CA VAL A 149 10.80 -0.51 -15.60
C VAL A 149 10.66 -0.23 -14.09
N LYS A 150 11.35 -1.00 -13.24
CA LYS A 150 11.32 -0.76 -11.78
C LYS A 150 11.86 0.61 -11.39
N ILE A 151 12.92 1.09 -12.06
CA ILE A 151 13.46 2.45 -11.87
C ILE A 151 12.43 3.50 -12.27
N VAL A 152 11.79 3.36 -13.43
CA VAL A 152 10.77 4.31 -13.88
C VAL A 152 9.60 4.36 -12.89
N ILE A 153 9.09 3.20 -12.45
CA ILE A 153 8.01 3.15 -11.46
C ILE A 153 8.45 3.78 -10.14
N PHE A 154 9.67 3.52 -9.67
CA PHE A 154 10.20 4.12 -8.46
C PHE A 154 10.22 5.65 -8.55
N LEU A 155 10.70 6.21 -9.68
CA LEU A 155 10.71 7.64 -9.93
C LEU A 155 9.29 8.22 -9.95
N MET A 156 8.36 7.59 -10.68
CA MET A 156 6.96 8.03 -10.72
C MET A 156 6.32 8.06 -9.33
N LEU A 157 6.58 7.03 -8.51
CA LEU A 157 6.05 6.96 -7.16
C LEU A 157 6.67 7.99 -6.23
N ALA A 158 7.98 8.26 -6.35
CA ALA A 158 8.65 9.31 -5.61
C ALA A 158 8.04 10.69 -5.92
N LEU A 159 7.80 10.99 -7.20
CA LEU A 159 7.11 12.21 -7.62
C LEU A 159 5.69 12.28 -7.05
N TRP A 160 4.96 11.16 -7.07
CA TRP A 160 3.62 11.13 -6.50
C TRP A 160 3.62 11.43 -4.99
N ILE A 161 4.58 10.92 -4.22
CA ILE A 161 4.75 11.24 -2.79
C ILE A 161 5.04 12.73 -2.58
N LEU A 162 5.91 13.32 -3.40
CA LEU A 162 6.19 14.77 -3.40
C LEU A 162 4.91 15.58 -3.66
N GLN A 163 4.13 15.17 -4.65
CA GLN A 163 2.84 15.81 -4.96
C GLN A 163 1.84 15.71 -3.79
N LEU A 164 1.76 14.54 -3.15
CA LEU A 164 0.91 14.33 -1.97
C LEU A 164 1.33 15.16 -0.76
N SER A 165 2.60 15.56 -0.70
CA SER A 165 3.18 16.42 0.34
C SER A 165 3.03 17.92 0.02
N GLY A 166 2.36 18.26 -1.10
CA GLY A 166 2.08 19.64 -1.49
C GLY A 166 3.14 20.28 -2.39
N TYR A 167 4.16 19.53 -2.83
CA TYR A 167 5.15 20.05 -3.77
C TYR A 167 4.60 20.04 -5.19
N ASN A 168 4.90 21.10 -5.96
CA ASN A 168 4.59 21.13 -7.37
C ASN A 168 5.60 20.26 -8.13
N ILE A 169 5.12 19.18 -8.74
CA ILE A 169 5.96 18.23 -9.47
C ILE A 169 6.18 18.61 -10.94
N SER A 170 5.50 19.64 -11.48
CA SER A 170 5.57 19.99 -12.90
C SER A 170 6.98 20.36 -13.35
N SER A 171 7.75 21.05 -12.50
CA SER A 171 9.15 21.38 -12.78
C SER A 171 10.04 20.14 -12.78
N LEU A 172 9.83 19.20 -11.84
CA LEU A 172 10.54 17.92 -11.79
C LEU A 172 10.18 17.04 -12.99
N LEU A 173 8.91 17.00 -13.37
CA LEU A 173 8.42 16.27 -14.53
C LEU A 173 9.02 16.83 -15.83
N ALA A 174 9.10 18.16 -15.96
CA ALA A 174 9.74 18.83 -17.09
C ALA A 174 11.23 18.51 -17.16
N GLY A 175 11.93 18.53 -16.02
CA GLY A 175 13.35 18.14 -15.92
C GLY A 175 13.60 16.68 -16.30
N LEU A 176 12.73 15.76 -15.86
CA LEU A 176 12.78 14.35 -16.26
C LEU A 176 12.48 14.15 -17.76
N GLY A 177 11.58 14.96 -18.33
CA GLY A 177 11.31 14.97 -19.77
C GLY A 177 12.53 15.36 -20.60
N ILE A 178 13.23 16.44 -20.22
CA ILE A 178 14.48 16.86 -20.86
C ILE A 178 15.58 15.82 -20.63
N GLY A 179 15.68 15.28 -19.42
CA GLY A 179 16.64 14.22 -19.10
C GLY A 179 16.40 12.94 -19.92
N GLY A 180 15.15 12.60 -20.21
CA GLY A 180 14.80 11.48 -21.09
C GLY A 180 15.24 11.72 -22.54
N LEU A 181 15.12 12.95 -23.04
CA LEU A 181 15.63 13.33 -24.38
C LEU A 181 17.15 13.25 -24.48
N ALA A 182 17.89 13.40 -23.37
CA ALA A 182 19.34 13.28 -23.37
C ALA A 182 19.84 11.82 -23.36
N VAL A 183 18.99 10.87 -22.96
CA VAL A 183 19.30 9.43 -22.92
C VAL A 183 18.85 8.71 -24.19
N ALA A 184 17.81 9.23 -24.87
CA ALA A 184 17.27 8.72 -26.14
C ALA A 184 18.16 9.09 -27.33
#